data_AF-A0A357HDQ6-F1
#
_entry.id   AF-A0A357HDQ6-F1
#
_cell.length_a   1.000
_cell.length_b   1.000
_cell.length_c   1.000
_cell.angle_alpha   90.00
_cell.angle_beta   90.00
_cell.angle_gamma   90.00
#
_symmetry.space_group_name_H-M   'P 1'
#
loop_
_entity.id
_entity.type
_entity.pdbx_description
1 polymer ?
#
loop_
_entity_poly.entity_id
_entity_poly.type
_entity_poly.pdbx_seq_one_letter_code
_entity_poly.pdbx_strand_id
1 'polypeptide(L)'
;MKYEFDRLPDRRGTYSSKWHVKPGELPMWVADMDFEVCPEVRETLQQFLDQKVYGYSDLPDRWEKSYIDFYWKRHQLAIPQGSLLFSQGVVPTISSTIRELSKPGEQVAVLVPNYHIFYHSI
;
A
#
# COMPACT_ATOMS: atom_id res chain seq x y z
N MET A 1 2.37 -21.66 -11.81
CA MET A 1 1.38 -20.64 -12.23
C MET A 1 2.03 -19.74 -13.27
N LYS A 2 1.31 -19.41 -14.35
CA LYS A 2 1.79 -18.48 -15.38
C LYS A 2 1.05 -17.16 -15.17
N TYR A 3 1.78 -16.13 -14.76
CA TYR A 3 1.26 -14.76 -14.71
C TYR A 3 1.41 -14.12 -16.09
N GLU A 4 0.49 -13.23 -16.47
CA GLU A 4 0.52 -12.51 -17.73
C GLU A 4 1.00 -11.07 -17.49
N PHE A 5 2.21 -10.76 -17.94
CA PHE A 5 2.81 -9.41 -17.85
C PHE A 5 2.90 -8.70 -19.22
N ASP A 6 2.64 -9.42 -20.32
CA ASP A 6 2.71 -8.87 -21.68
C ASP A 6 1.39 -8.19 -22.11
N ARG A 7 0.33 -8.38 -21.33
CA ARG A 7 -0.97 -7.73 -21.54
C ARG A 7 -1.02 -6.41 -20.78
N LEU A 8 -1.21 -5.31 -21.51
CA LEU A 8 -1.39 -3.99 -20.94
C LEU A 8 -2.89 -3.70 -20.75
N PRO A 9 -3.41 -3.65 -19.51
CA PRO A 9 -4.79 -3.23 -19.27
C PRO A 9 -4.97 -1.75 -19.61
N ASP A 10 -6.05 -1.39 -20.31
CA ASP A 10 -6.39 0.02 -20.51
C ASP A 10 -6.95 0.61 -19.21
N ARG A 11 -6.25 1.62 -18.70
CA ARG A 11 -6.59 2.32 -17.44
C ARG A 11 -7.09 3.74 -17.70
N ARG A 12 -7.35 4.14 -18.94
CA ARG A 12 -7.99 5.42 -19.24
C ARG A 12 -9.48 5.36 -18.89
N GLY A 13 -10.02 6.46 -18.38
CA GLY A 13 -11.43 6.53 -17.96
C GLY A 13 -11.76 5.77 -16.67
N THR A 14 -10.76 5.18 -15.99
CA THR A 14 -10.96 4.43 -14.72
C THR A 14 -10.67 5.26 -13.47
N TYR A 15 -10.59 6.59 -13.59
CA TYR A 15 -10.14 7.51 -12.54
C TYR A 15 -8.71 7.24 -12.04
N SER A 16 -7.87 6.59 -12.87
CA SER A 16 -6.44 6.41 -12.57
C SER A 16 -5.69 7.74 -12.61
N SER A 17 -5.07 8.13 -11.49
CA SER A 17 -4.17 9.30 -11.44
C SER A 17 -3.00 9.16 -12.41
N LYS A 18 -2.41 7.96 -12.54
CA LYS A 18 -1.30 7.69 -13.47
C LYS A 18 -1.68 8.04 -14.91
N TRP A 19 -2.86 7.59 -15.34
CA TRP A 19 -3.34 7.72 -16.71
C TRP A 19 -4.21 8.96 -16.96
N HIS A 20 -4.34 9.85 -15.98
CA HIS A 20 -4.97 11.16 -16.15
C HIS A 20 -4.00 12.15 -16.81
N VAL A 21 -3.67 11.88 -18.08
CA VAL A 21 -2.69 12.60 -18.90
C VAL A 21 -3.30 13.04 -20.23
N LYS A 22 -2.63 13.94 -20.96
CA LYS A 22 -3.13 14.44 -22.25
C LYS A 22 -3.03 13.34 -23.33
N PRO A 23 -3.83 13.43 -24.41
CA PRO A 23 -3.68 12.54 -25.56
C PRO A 23 -2.25 12.56 -26.10
N GLY A 24 -1.66 11.38 -26.31
CA GLY A 24 -0.29 11.21 -26.80
C GLY A 24 0.79 11.13 -25.71
N GLU A 25 0.45 11.35 -24.43
CA GLU A 25 1.41 11.21 -23.32
C GLU A 25 1.51 9.77 -22.82
N LEU A 26 2.74 9.34 -22.47
CA LEU A 26 3.03 8.04 -21.85
C LEU A 26 3.42 8.26 -20.37
N PRO A 27 2.55 7.93 -19.40
CA PRO A 27 2.80 8.23 -18.00
C PRO A 27 3.76 7.21 -17.35
N MET A 28 4.86 7.72 -16.78
CA MET A 28 5.90 6.91 -16.11
C MET A 28 6.27 7.46 -14.71
N TRP A 29 5.33 8.16 -14.04
CA TRP A 29 5.66 9.03 -12.90
C TRP A 29 5.21 8.50 -11.52
N VAL A 30 4.00 7.97 -11.40
CA VAL A 30 3.48 7.46 -10.12
C VAL A 30 3.76 5.96 -9.95
N ALA A 31 4.05 5.57 -8.71
CA ALA A 31 4.45 4.22 -8.34
C ALA A 31 3.26 3.25 -8.17
N ASP A 32 2.43 3.14 -9.20
CA ASP A 32 1.54 1.99 -9.40
C ASP A 32 1.90 1.25 -10.70
N MET A 33 1.41 0.02 -10.85
CA MET A 33 1.78 -0.87 -11.95
C MET A 33 0.70 -0.92 -13.03
N ASP A 34 1.12 -1.16 -14.27
CA ASP A 34 0.24 -1.42 -15.41
C ASP A 34 0.17 -2.92 -15.72
N PHE A 35 -0.02 -3.71 -14.66
CA PHE A 35 -0.21 -5.16 -14.73
C PHE A 35 -1.51 -5.54 -14.00
N GLU A 36 -2.13 -6.63 -14.41
CA GLU A 36 -3.22 -7.21 -13.63
C GLU A 36 -2.71 -7.65 -12.24
N VAL A 37 -3.53 -7.46 -11.21
CA VAL A 37 -3.25 -7.98 -9.87
C VAL A 37 -3.24 -9.52 -9.91
N CYS A 38 -2.56 -10.17 -8.96
CA CYS A 38 -2.57 -11.62 -8.90
C CYS A 38 -4.00 -12.19 -8.78
N PRO A 39 -4.29 -13.34 -9.44
CA PRO A 39 -5.62 -13.91 -9.48
C PRO A 39 -6.20 -14.20 -8.09
N GLU A 40 -5.35 -14.55 -7.12
CA GLU A 40 -5.76 -14.85 -5.74
C GLU A 40 -6.34 -13.62 -5.03
N VAL A 41 -5.79 -12.42 -5.29
CA VAL A 41 -6.36 -11.16 -4.76
C VAL A 41 -7.69 -10.87 -5.43
N ARG A 42 -7.77 -11.05 -6.76
CA ARG A 42 -9.03 -10.85 -7.50
C ARG A 42 -10.13 -11.80 -7.02
N GLU A 43 -9.80 -13.07 -6.80
CA GLU A 43 -10.72 -14.08 -6.29
C GLU A 43 -11.20 -13.74 -4.87
N THR A 44 -10.28 -13.33 -3.98
CA THR A 44 -10.64 -12.92 -2.62
C THR A 44 -11.59 -11.72 -2.62
N LEU A 45 -11.37 -10.75 -3.51
CA LEU A 45 -12.28 -9.60 -3.67
C LEU A 45 -13.65 -10.02 -4.21
N GLN A 46 -13.71 -10.96 -5.15
CA GLN A 46 -14.97 -11.48 -5.66
C GLN A 46 -15.77 -12.20 -4.55
N GLN A 47 -15.10 -13.04 -3.76
CA GLN A 47 -15.72 -13.71 -2.61
C GLN A 47 -16.23 -12.71 -1.57
N PHE A 48 -15.51 -11.61 -1.35
CA PHE A 48 -15.95 -10.52 -0.49
C PHE A 48 -17.22 -9.85 -1.03
N LEU A 49 -17.29 -9.55 -2.33
CA LEU A 49 -18.49 -9.00 -2.96
C LEU A 49 -19.69 -9.95 -2.85
N ASP A 50 -19.47 -11.25 -2.87
CA ASP A 50 -20.53 -12.25 -2.74
C ASP A 50 -21.16 -12.28 -1.33
N GLN A 51 -20.53 -11.65 -0.32
CA GLN A 51 -21.08 -11.53 1.04
C GLN A 51 -22.27 -10.57 1.13
N LYS A 52 -22.42 -9.64 0.17
CA LYS A 52 -23.57 -8.70 0.02
C LYS A 52 -23.83 -7.75 1.20
N VAL A 53 -23.08 -7.85 2.30
CA VAL A 53 -23.17 -6.99 3.48
C VAL A 53 -21.77 -6.43 3.77
N TYR A 54 -21.64 -5.10 3.72
CA TYR A 54 -20.35 -4.41 3.81
C TYR A 54 -20.29 -3.45 5.00
N GLY A 55 -20.69 -3.95 6.18
CA GLY A 55 -20.67 -3.19 7.42
C GLY A 55 -19.27 -3.05 8.04
N TYR A 56 -19.23 -2.58 9.28
CA TYR A 56 -17.99 -2.52 10.06
C TYR A 56 -17.33 -3.90 10.18
N SER A 57 -16.02 -3.92 10.03
CA SER A 57 -15.20 -5.13 10.04
C SER A 57 -14.02 -4.97 10.99
N ASP A 58 -13.80 -5.97 11.84
CA ASP A 58 -12.60 -6.07 12.65
C ASP A 58 -11.47 -6.78 11.90
N LEU A 59 -10.23 -6.61 12.37
CA LEU A 59 -9.07 -7.29 11.81
C LEU A 59 -9.04 -8.74 12.29
N PRO A 60 -9.04 -9.73 11.38
CA PRO A 60 -8.95 -11.13 11.80
C PRO A 60 -7.50 -11.48 12.18
N ASP A 61 -7.29 -12.43 13.08
CA ASP A 61 -5.95 -12.88 13.51
C ASP A 61 -5.02 -13.28 12.34
N ARG A 62 -5.61 -13.79 11.25
CA ARG A 62 -4.88 -14.13 10.03
C ARG A 62 -4.17 -12.94 9.38
N TRP A 63 -4.62 -11.71 9.63
CA TRP A 63 -3.97 -10.49 9.14
C TRP A 63 -2.55 -10.37 9.69
N GLU A 64 -2.40 -10.37 11.02
CA GLU A 64 -1.09 -10.26 11.68
C GLU A 64 -0.20 -11.44 11.32
N LYS A 65 -0.75 -12.67 11.36
CA LYS A 65 -0.02 -13.87 10.99
C LYS A 65 0.55 -13.79 9.57
N SER A 66 -0.21 -13.27 8.60
CA SER A 66 0.24 -13.13 7.21
C SER A 66 1.46 -12.21 7.09
N TYR A 67 1.51 -11.14 7.88
CA TYR A 67 2.68 -10.24 7.93
C TYR A 67 3.89 -10.93 8.55
N ILE A 68 3.72 -11.56 9.72
CA ILE A 68 4.81 -12.27 10.42
C ILE A 68 5.42 -13.34 9.51
N ASP A 69 4.59 -14.17 8.89
CA ASP A 69 5.03 -15.24 7.98
C ASP A 69 5.76 -14.67 6.75
N PHE A 70 5.25 -13.59 6.15
CA PHE A 70 5.86 -12.94 4.99
C PHE A 70 7.26 -12.41 5.30
N TYR A 71 7.41 -11.70 6.42
CA TYR A 71 8.69 -11.13 6.83
C TYR A 71 9.71 -12.19 7.24
N TRP A 72 9.27 -13.25 7.92
CA TRP A 72 10.15 -14.38 8.21
C TRP A 72 10.63 -15.05 6.92
N LYS A 73 9.70 -15.43 6.03
CA LYS A 73 10.03 -16.15 4.79
C LYS A 73 10.95 -15.34 3.88
N ARG A 74 10.70 -14.04 3.73
CA ARG A 74 11.40 -13.20 2.75
C ARG A 74 12.65 -12.51 3.30
N HIS A 75 12.65 -12.17 4.59
CA HIS A 75 13.68 -11.35 5.21
C HIS A 75 14.36 -12.02 6.41
N GLN A 76 13.92 -13.22 6.83
CA GLN A 76 14.39 -13.90 8.04
C GLN A 76 14.24 -13.01 9.29
N LEU A 77 13.25 -12.11 9.27
CA LEU A 77 12.94 -11.20 10.36
C LEU A 77 11.82 -11.79 11.20
N ALA A 78 12.12 -12.10 12.47
CA ALA A 78 11.12 -12.52 13.44
C ALA A 78 10.39 -11.29 14.00
N ILE A 79 9.10 -11.20 13.71
CA ILE A 79 8.20 -10.16 14.26
C ILE A 79 7.42 -10.76 15.43
N PRO A 80 7.47 -10.17 16.65
CA PRO A 80 6.69 -10.66 17.78
C PRO A 80 5.18 -10.56 17.53
N GLN A 81 4.44 -11.60 17.92
CA GLN A 81 2.98 -11.55 17.89
C GLN A 81 2.45 -10.48 18.87
N GLY A 82 1.43 -9.73 18.46
CA GLY A 82 0.87 -8.59 19.19
C GLY A 82 1.65 -7.29 19.01
N SER A 83 2.69 -7.25 18.17
CA SER A 83 3.51 -6.05 17.96
C SER A 83 3.08 -5.22 16.73
N LEU A 84 2.13 -5.72 15.93
CA LEU A 84 1.66 -5.01 14.74
C LEU A 84 0.43 -4.14 15.05
N LEU A 85 0.49 -2.89 14.59
CA LEU A 85 -0.65 -1.98 14.57
C LEU A 85 -1.08 -1.74 13.11
N PHE A 86 -2.36 -1.89 12.83
CA PHE A 86 -2.89 -1.58 11.50
C PHE A 86 -2.93 -0.07 11.26
N SER A 87 -2.53 0.33 10.06
CA SER A 87 -2.65 1.72 9.59
C SER A 87 -3.10 1.72 8.13
N GLN A 88 -3.87 2.74 7.75
CA GLN A 88 -4.42 2.89 6.40
C GLN A 88 -3.35 3.23 5.35
N GLY A 89 -2.13 3.59 5.77
CA GLY A 89 -1.02 3.82 4.86
C GLY A 89 0.22 4.38 5.54
N VAL A 90 1.37 4.21 4.88
CA VAL A 90 2.69 4.58 5.41
C VAL A 90 2.80 6.07 5.73
N VAL A 91 2.31 6.96 4.85
CA VAL A 91 2.42 8.42 5.04
C VAL A 91 1.63 8.92 6.27
N PRO A 92 0.34 8.55 6.44
CA PRO A 92 -0.38 8.81 7.69
C PRO A 92 0.30 8.23 8.93
N THR A 93 0.88 7.02 8.84
CA THR A 93 1.64 6.44 9.96
C THR A 93 2.81 7.32 10.34
N ILE A 94 3.67 7.69 9.38
CA ILE A 94 4.84 8.55 9.61
C ILE A 94 4.43 9.86 10.28
N SER A 95 3.41 10.53 9.73
CA SER A 95 2.94 11.81 10.24
C SER A 95 2.41 11.71 11.68
N SER A 96 1.68 10.63 12.00
CA SER A 96 1.21 10.39 13.36
C SER A 96 2.33 10.01 14.33
N THR A 97 3.30 9.20 13.89
CA THR A 97 4.48 8.85 14.69
C THR A 97 5.30 10.09 15.06
N ILE A 98 5.50 11.02 14.12
CA ILE A 98 6.26 12.25 14.40
C ILE A 98 5.51 13.15 15.37
N ARG A 99 4.19 13.32 15.20
CA ARG A 99 3.36 14.08 16.15
C ARG A 99 3.40 13.53 17.58
N GLU A 100 3.51 12.21 17.72
CA GLU A 100 3.57 11.55 19.02
C GLU A 100 4.98 11.62 19.64
N LEU A 101 6.02 11.43 18.82
CA LEU A 101 7.40 11.31 19.30
C LEU A 101 8.16 12.63 19.37
N SER A 102 7.57 13.74 18.90
CA SER A 102 8.21 15.06 18.88
C SER A 102 7.28 16.17 19.32
N LYS A 103 7.86 17.32 19.66
CA LYS A 103 7.15 18.56 19.99
C LYS A 103 7.34 19.61 18.90
N PRO A 104 6.40 20.58 18.78
CA PRO A 104 6.60 21.73 17.91
C PRO A 104 7.95 22.42 18.17
N GLY A 105 8.76 22.56 17.12
CA GLY A 105 10.10 23.17 17.17
C GLY A 105 11.26 22.17 17.28
N GLU A 106 10.99 20.89 17.56
CA GLU A 106 12.01 19.83 17.47
C GLU A 106 12.31 19.48 16.00
N GLN A 107 13.51 18.95 15.75
CA GLN A 107 14.01 18.72 14.39
C GLN A 107 13.91 17.23 14.01
N VAL A 108 13.48 16.97 12.78
CA VAL A 108 13.46 15.63 12.18
C VAL A 108 14.48 15.57 11.04
N ALA A 109 15.40 14.60 11.11
CA ALA A 109 16.40 14.40 10.08
C ALA A 109 15.84 13.61 8.89
N VAL A 110 16.12 14.07 7.67
CA VAL A 110 15.81 13.38 6.42
C VAL A 110 17.05 13.29 5.53
N LEU A 111 17.27 12.15 4.89
CA LEU A 111 18.38 11.95 3.95
C LEU A 111 17.92 12.28 2.54
N VAL A 112 18.69 13.06 1.78
CA VAL A 112 18.29 13.56 0.46
C VAL A 112 19.20 13.05 -0.67
N PRO A 113 18.69 12.85 -1.90
CA PRO A 113 17.29 13.01 -2.33
C PRO A 113 16.38 11.87 -1.82
N ASN A 114 15.12 12.18 -1.51
CA ASN A 114 14.13 11.21 -1.04
C ASN A 114 12.74 11.45 -1.65
N TYR A 115 11.74 10.70 -1.16
CA TYR A 115 10.36 10.84 -1.58
C TYR A 115 9.76 12.16 -1.11
N HIS A 116 9.42 13.03 -2.06
CA HIS A 116 8.98 14.41 -1.83
C HIS A 116 7.88 14.59 -0.76
N ILE A 117 7.01 13.59 -0.56
CA ILE A 117 5.94 13.65 0.43
C ILE A 117 6.46 13.85 1.86
N PHE A 118 7.71 13.48 2.14
CA PHE A 118 8.32 13.62 3.46
C PHE A 118 8.36 15.10 3.88
N TYR A 119 8.62 16.02 2.95
CA TYR A 119 8.59 17.47 3.23
C TYR A 119 7.19 18.04 3.50
N HIS A 120 6.15 17.26 3.23
CA HIS A 120 4.75 17.65 3.47
C HIS A 120 4.12 16.91 4.64
N SER A 121 4.77 15.84 5.13
CA SER A 121 4.19 14.91 6.11
C SER A 121 4.91 14.87 7.45
N ILE A 122 6.17 15.30 7.45
CA ILE A 122 7.07 15.41 8.60
C ILE A 122 6.95 16.81 9.19
#